data_AF-A0A920S513-F1
#
_entry.id   AF-A0A920S513-F1
#
_cell.length_a   1.000
_cell.length_b   1.000
_cell.length_c   1.000
_cell.angle_alpha   90.00
_cell.angle_beta   90.00
_cell.angle_gamma   90.00
#
_symmetry.space_group_name_H-M   'P 1'
#
loop_
_entity.id
_entity.type
_entity.pdbx_description
1 polymer ?
#
loop_
_entity_poly.entity_id
_entity_poly.type
_entity_poly.pdbx_seq_one_letter_code
_entity_poly.pdbx_strand_id
1 'polypeptide(L)'
;MRGSRVQSVSNELNGERIDIILWSDNNAQFVVNAMSPANVVSIVVDEENQSMDIAVEEAKLSQAIGRGGQNIRLASELTQWKLNILSESEALEKDDAELKEITDLFVETLSVGEDVAILLAQEGFTTIEQVAYVPISELEKIEGFDEKLVNELRERAQDKLLIEAISTEETLDEHGPEEDLLNLKSVNEELAYSLARNGINTREKLAEQSVDELIDIDGLNEEIAAEIIMEAREIWFEEDNK
;
A
#
# COMPACT_ATOMS: atom_id res chain seq x y z
N MET A 1 -22.46 -2.65 -42.10
CA MET A 1 -22.12 -1.42 -41.35
C MET A 1 -21.44 -1.83 -40.06
N ARG A 2 -20.13 -1.60 -39.92
CA ARG A 2 -19.42 -1.74 -38.63
C ARG A 2 -19.50 -0.39 -37.91
N GLY A 3 -19.79 -0.39 -36.61
CA GLY A 3 -19.77 0.82 -35.78
C GLY A 3 -21.04 1.70 -35.77
N SER A 4 -22.10 1.39 -36.54
CA SER A 4 -23.28 2.28 -36.64
C SER A 4 -23.97 2.57 -35.30
N ARG A 5 -24.00 1.62 -34.37
CA ARG A 5 -24.62 1.82 -33.05
C ARG A 5 -23.78 2.73 -32.16
N VAL A 6 -22.47 2.50 -32.15
CA VAL A 6 -21.50 3.30 -31.39
C VAL A 6 -21.50 4.74 -31.88
N GLN A 7 -21.54 4.93 -33.21
CA GLN A 7 -21.60 6.27 -33.80
C GLN A 7 -22.88 7.02 -33.43
N SER A 8 -24.02 6.34 -33.36
CA SER A 8 -25.28 6.95 -32.90
C SER A 8 -25.19 7.42 -31.46
N VAL A 9 -24.59 6.63 -30.56
CA VAL A 9 -24.41 7.01 -29.14
C VAL A 9 -23.40 8.15 -29.01
N SER A 10 -22.27 8.08 -29.73
CA SER A 10 -21.27 9.16 -29.75
C SER A 10 -21.86 10.50 -30.20
N ASN A 11 -22.74 10.49 -31.21
CA ASN A 11 -23.42 11.70 -31.67
C ASN A 11 -24.37 12.30 -30.60
N GLU A 12 -25.01 11.46 -29.77
CA GLU A 12 -25.85 11.92 -28.65
C GLU A 12 -25.00 12.55 -27.53
N LEU A 13 -23.78 12.05 -27.34
CA LEU A 13 -22.79 12.56 -26.40
C LEU A 13 -21.89 13.66 -27.00
N ASN A 14 -22.43 14.46 -27.92
CA ASN A 14 -21.72 15.59 -28.55
C ASN A 14 -20.37 15.23 -29.22
N GLY A 15 -20.24 14.01 -29.74
CA GLY A 15 -19.05 13.54 -30.43
C GLY A 15 -17.96 13.00 -29.51
N GLU A 16 -18.31 12.60 -28.28
CA GLU A 16 -17.40 11.92 -27.37
C GLU A 16 -16.85 10.61 -27.99
N ARG A 17 -15.57 10.33 -27.77
CA ARG A 17 -14.93 9.10 -28.26
C ARG A 17 -15.23 7.95 -27.31
N ILE A 18 -15.88 6.93 -27.83
CA ILE A 18 -16.30 5.75 -27.06
C ILE A 18 -15.49 4.55 -27.55
N ASP A 19 -14.72 3.97 -26.65
CA ASP A 19 -14.01 2.72 -26.88
C ASP A 19 -14.78 1.55 -26.24
N ILE A 20 -14.90 0.44 -26.96
CA ILE A 20 -15.55 -0.78 -26.47
C ILE A 20 -14.45 -1.78 -26.17
N ILE A 21 -14.34 -2.15 -24.90
CA ILE A 21 -13.38 -3.14 -24.43
C ILE A 21 -14.07 -4.46 -24.09
N LEU A 22 -13.28 -5.54 -24.04
CA LEU A 22 -13.75 -6.84 -23.59
C LEU A 22 -13.67 -6.90 -22.06
N TRP A 23 -14.78 -7.23 -21.41
CA TRP A 23 -14.79 -7.51 -19.99
C TRP A 23 -14.20 -8.90 -19.70
N SER A 24 -13.58 -9.07 -18.53
CA SER A 24 -12.97 -10.31 -18.07
C SER A 24 -13.13 -10.45 -16.56
N ASP A 25 -13.41 -11.66 -16.07
CA ASP A 25 -13.41 -11.97 -14.63
C ASP A 25 -12.01 -11.92 -14.01
N ASN A 26 -10.96 -12.15 -14.81
CA ASN A 26 -9.57 -12.01 -14.36
C ASN A 26 -9.17 -10.53 -14.42
N ASN A 27 -8.81 -9.94 -13.26
CA ASN A 27 -8.49 -8.52 -13.12
C ASN A 27 -7.32 -8.09 -14.01
N ALA A 28 -6.22 -8.84 -14.05
CA ALA A 28 -5.07 -8.52 -14.88
C ALA A 28 -5.46 -8.49 -16.37
N GLN A 29 -6.23 -9.49 -16.83
CA GLN A 29 -6.73 -9.51 -18.21
C GLN A 29 -7.73 -8.38 -18.49
N PHE A 30 -8.54 -8.00 -17.51
CA PHE A 30 -9.49 -6.89 -17.64
C PHE A 30 -8.76 -5.55 -17.75
N VAL A 31 -7.70 -5.33 -16.97
CA VAL A 31 -6.82 -4.16 -17.08
C VAL A 31 -6.13 -4.11 -18.43
N VAL A 32 -5.59 -5.23 -18.92
CA VAL A 32 -5.01 -5.29 -20.29
C VAL A 32 -6.04 -4.88 -21.35
N ASN A 33 -7.29 -5.32 -21.21
CA ASN A 33 -8.36 -4.94 -22.14
C ASN A 33 -8.73 -3.45 -21.99
N ALA A 34 -8.73 -2.91 -20.78
CA ALA A 34 -9.01 -1.50 -20.50
C ALA A 34 -7.91 -0.55 -21.02
N MET A 35 -6.67 -1.04 -21.14
CA MET A 35 -5.55 -0.30 -21.69
C MET A 35 -5.54 -0.20 -23.23
N SER A 36 -6.44 -0.92 -23.91
CA SER A 36 -6.63 -0.80 -25.36
C SER A 36 -6.86 0.66 -25.76
N PRO A 37 -6.18 1.21 -26.78
CA PRO A 37 -5.41 0.54 -27.84
C PRO A 37 -3.91 0.34 -27.58
N ALA A 38 -3.41 0.60 -26.38
CA ALA A 38 -2.00 0.34 -26.05
C ALA A 38 -1.78 -1.17 -25.80
N ASN A 39 -0.65 -1.69 -26.27
CA ASN A 39 -0.26 -3.07 -26.01
C ASN A 39 0.54 -3.12 -24.71
N VAL A 40 0.06 -3.93 -23.76
CA VAL A 40 0.74 -4.21 -22.49
C VAL A 40 1.74 -5.34 -22.71
N VAL A 41 2.95 -5.18 -22.18
CA VAL A 41 4.05 -6.14 -22.31
C VAL A 41 4.08 -7.06 -21.10
N SER A 42 4.06 -6.49 -19.90
CA SER A 42 3.93 -7.21 -18.63
C SER A 42 3.07 -6.40 -17.66
N ILE A 43 2.54 -7.11 -16.67
CA ILE A 43 1.79 -6.52 -15.57
C ILE A 43 2.25 -7.16 -14.27
N VAL A 44 2.60 -6.34 -13.29
CA VAL A 44 2.89 -6.75 -11.92
C VAL A 44 1.69 -6.33 -11.08
N VAL A 45 1.18 -7.27 -10.28
CA VAL A 45 -0.03 -7.06 -9.48
C VAL A 45 0.36 -7.05 -8.01
N ASP A 46 -0.01 -5.98 -7.32
CA ASP A 46 0.10 -5.84 -5.88
C ASP A 46 -1.31 -5.87 -5.28
N GLU A 47 -1.68 -7.03 -4.73
CA GLU A 47 -2.99 -7.24 -4.13
C GLU A 47 -3.17 -6.51 -2.79
N GLU A 48 -2.08 -6.28 -2.06
CA GLU A 48 -2.12 -5.62 -0.74
C GLU A 48 -2.47 -4.14 -0.90
N ASN A 49 -1.80 -3.46 -1.86
CA ASN A 49 -2.03 -2.04 -2.13
C ASN A 49 -3.12 -1.78 -3.19
N GLN A 50 -3.81 -2.83 -3.66
CA GLN A 50 -4.75 -2.78 -4.79
C GLN A 50 -4.22 -1.98 -5.98
N SER A 51 -2.96 -2.24 -6.33
CA SER A 51 -2.26 -1.52 -7.39
C SER A 51 -1.69 -2.47 -8.45
N MET A 52 -1.51 -1.95 -9.66
CA MET A 52 -0.90 -2.70 -10.75
C MET A 52 0.07 -1.82 -11.51
N ASP A 53 1.27 -2.34 -11.73
CA ASP A 53 2.28 -1.72 -12.58
C ASP A 53 2.21 -2.35 -13.97
N ILE A 54 2.07 -1.50 -14.97
CA ILE A 54 1.84 -1.89 -16.36
C ILE A 54 3.05 -1.46 -17.17
N ALA A 55 3.85 -2.44 -17.61
CA ALA A 55 4.96 -2.18 -18.51
C ALA A 55 4.46 -2.14 -19.97
N VAL A 56 4.87 -1.11 -20.69
CA VAL A 56 4.57 -0.93 -22.12
C VAL A 56 5.83 -0.62 -22.90
N GLU A 57 5.80 -0.89 -24.21
CA GLU A 57 6.87 -0.45 -25.11
C GLU A 57 7.04 1.08 -25.02
N GLU A 58 8.28 1.55 -25.00
CA GLU A 58 8.61 2.98 -24.86
C GLU A 58 7.90 3.85 -25.93
N ALA A 59 7.81 3.34 -27.17
CA ALA A 59 7.12 4.00 -28.27
C ALA A 59 5.60 4.15 -28.06
N LYS A 60 5.02 3.37 -27.14
CA LYS A 60 3.59 3.30 -26.82
C LYS A 60 3.23 3.91 -25.47
N LEU A 61 4.22 4.29 -24.65
CA LEU A 61 4.02 4.91 -23.34
C LEU A 61 3.06 6.12 -23.40
N SER A 62 3.30 7.05 -24.33
CA SER A 62 2.43 8.23 -24.49
C SER A 62 1.00 7.88 -24.89
N GLN A 63 0.81 6.82 -25.69
CA GLN A 63 -0.50 6.34 -26.09
C GLN A 63 -1.25 5.69 -24.91
N ALA A 64 -0.54 4.92 -24.09
CA ALA A 64 -1.07 4.25 -22.90
C ALA A 64 -1.54 5.25 -21.83
N ILE A 65 -0.76 6.31 -21.58
CA ILE A 65 -1.14 7.38 -20.64
C ILE A 65 -2.32 8.20 -21.17
N GLY A 66 -2.30 8.49 -22.48
CA GLY A 66 -3.29 9.35 -23.13
C GLY A 66 -3.10 10.84 -22.82
N ARG A 67 -3.90 11.70 -23.46
CA ARG A 67 -3.79 13.16 -23.28
C ARG A 67 -4.13 13.54 -21.84
N GLY A 68 -3.17 14.13 -21.11
CA GLY A 68 -3.36 14.52 -19.71
C GLY A 68 -3.69 13.35 -18.77
N GLY A 69 -3.20 12.14 -19.09
CA GLY A 69 -3.49 10.95 -18.28
C GLY A 69 -4.93 10.44 -18.38
N GLN A 70 -5.69 10.89 -19.37
CA GLN A 70 -7.12 10.52 -19.48
C GLN A 70 -7.33 9.01 -19.60
N ASN A 71 -6.47 8.32 -20.35
CA ASN A 71 -6.67 6.90 -20.62
C ASN A 71 -6.41 6.07 -19.37
N ILE A 72 -5.30 6.34 -18.68
CA ILE A 72 -4.96 5.65 -17.43
C ILE A 72 -5.97 5.92 -16.32
N ARG A 73 -6.50 7.16 -16.24
CA ARG A 73 -7.55 7.52 -15.28
C ARG A 73 -8.83 6.75 -15.54
N LEU A 74 -9.30 6.71 -16.79
CA LEU A 74 -10.50 5.96 -17.15
C LEU A 74 -10.32 4.45 -16.92
N ALA A 75 -9.14 3.89 -17.22
CA ALA A 75 -8.86 2.49 -16.95
C ALA A 75 -8.83 2.18 -15.44
N SER A 76 -8.25 3.07 -14.63
CA SER A 76 -8.22 2.95 -13.17
C SER A 76 -9.63 3.07 -12.57
N GLU A 77 -10.43 4.05 -12.99
CA GLU A 77 -11.84 4.20 -12.59
C GLU A 77 -12.70 2.99 -13.03
N LEU A 78 -12.44 2.43 -14.21
CA LEU A 78 -13.22 1.30 -14.72
C LEU A 78 -12.89 -0.01 -13.99
N THR A 79 -11.62 -0.21 -13.65
CA THR A 79 -11.12 -1.43 -13.01
C THR A 79 -11.21 -1.37 -11.50
N GLN A 80 -11.27 -0.16 -10.92
CA GLN A 80 -11.16 0.10 -9.48
C GLN A 80 -9.81 -0.31 -8.89
N TRP A 81 -8.75 -0.27 -9.71
CA TRP A 81 -7.36 -0.50 -9.31
C TRP A 81 -6.53 0.76 -9.52
N LYS A 82 -5.53 0.98 -8.66
CA LYS A 82 -4.52 2.02 -8.89
C LYS A 82 -3.53 1.54 -9.94
N LEU A 83 -3.53 2.17 -11.12
CA LEU A 83 -2.72 1.73 -12.25
C LEU A 83 -1.54 2.68 -12.47
N ASN A 84 -0.33 2.14 -12.46
CA ASN A 84 0.88 2.86 -12.83
C ASN A 84 1.37 2.35 -14.19
N ILE A 85 1.83 3.25 -15.07
CA ILE A 85 2.39 2.87 -16.37
C ILE A 85 3.87 3.19 -16.37
N LEU A 86 4.67 2.21 -16.75
CA LEU A 86 6.12 2.29 -16.87
C LEU A 86 6.52 1.85 -18.29
N SER A 87 7.62 2.38 -18.80
CA SER A 87 8.31 1.75 -19.92
C SER A 87 8.94 0.42 -19.48
N GLU A 88 9.22 -0.48 -20.42
CA GLU A 88 9.94 -1.73 -20.12
C GLU A 88 11.27 -1.49 -19.37
N SER A 89 12.02 -0.45 -19.75
CA SER A 89 13.26 -0.08 -19.06
C SER A 89 13.02 0.41 -17.64
N GLU A 90 12.00 1.25 -17.42
CA GLU A 90 11.66 1.74 -16.08
C GLU A 90 11.14 0.63 -15.18
N ALA A 91 10.40 -0.34 -15.75
CA ALA A 91 9.95 -1.52 -15.01
C ALA A 91 11.15 -2.36 -14.53
N LEU A 92 12.13 -2.61 -15.40
CA LEU A 92 13.35 -3.33 -15.02
C LEU A 92 14.17 -2.58 -13.97
N GLU A 93 14.33 -1.26 -14.12
CA GLU A 93 15.03 -0.43 -13.12
C GLU A 93 14.31 -0.44 -11.77
N LYS A 94 12.97 -0.47 -11.78
CA LYS A 94 12.15 -0.58 -10.58
C LYS A 94 12.33 -1.95 -9.92
N ASP A 95 12.25 -3.04 -10.69
CA ASP A 95 12.44 -4.41 -10.18
C ASP A 95 13.84 -4.57 -9.53
N ASP A 96 14.89 -4.04 -10.18
CA ASP A 96 16.25 -4.05 -9.64
C ASP A 96 16.36 -3.23 -8.34
N ALA A 97 15.66 -2.08 -8.27
CA ALA A 97 15.64 -1.24 -7.08
C ALA A 97 14.90 -1.91 -5.91
N GLU A 98 13.74 -2.54 -6.17
CA GLU A 98 12.97 -3.29 -5.18
C GLU A 98 13.75 -4.49 -4.64
N LEU A 99 14.37 -5.28 -5.52
CA LEU A 99 15.24 -6.39 -5.11
C LEU A 99 16.37 -5.91 -4.21
N LYS A 100 16.97 -4.76 -4.53
CA LYS A 100 18.03 -4.18 -3.72
C LYS A 100 17.51 -3.72 -2.36
N GLU A 101 16.37 -3.05 -2.32
CA GLU A 101 15.73 -2.59 -1.08
C GLU A 101 15.42 -3.77 -0.15
N ILE A 102 14.85 -4.85 -0.68
CA ILE A 102 14.57 -6.09 0.06
C ILE A 102 15.88 -6.73 0.55
N THR A 103 16.92 -6.75 -0.29
CA THR A 103 18.23 -7.30 0.08
C THR A 103 18.83 -6.49 1.24
N ASP A 104 18.85 -5.16 1.12
CA ASP A 104 19.37 -4.26 2.14
C ASP A 104 18.58 -4.41 3.46
N LEU A 105 17.24 -4.52 3.37
CA LEU A 105 16.36 -4.79 4.51
C LEU A 105 16.77 -6.08 5.23
N PHE A 106 16.98 -7.19 4.51
CA PHE A 106 17.38 -8.46 5.13
C PHE A 106 18.80 -8.41 5.69
N VAL A 107 19.74 -7.77 5.02
CA VAL A 107 21.11 -7.58 5.53
C VAL A 107 21.09 -6.81 6.84
N GLU A 108 20.39 -5.68 6.89
CA GLU A 108 20.30 -4.84 8.09
C GLU A 108 19.53 -5.55 9.21
N THR A 109 18.37 -6.12 8.88
CA THR A 109 17.42 -6.57 9.88
C THR A 109 17.74 -7.96 10.42
N LEU A 110 18.12 -8.89 9.54
CA LEU A 110 18.47 -10.27 9.92
C LEU A 110 19.97 -10.42 10.19
N SER A 111 20.77 -9.36 9.98
CA SER A 111 22.23 -9.37 10.16
C SER A 111 22.89 -10.53 9.42
N VAL A 112 22.47 -10.76 8.18
CA VAL A 112 22.97 -11.84 7.32
C VAL A 112 23.92 -11.31 6.25
N GLY A 113 24.70 -12.22 5.64
CA GLY A 113 25.54 -11.86 4.51
C GLY A 113 24.69 -11.51 3.27
N GLU A 114 25.23 -10.63 2.44
CA GLU A 114 24.58 -10.16 1.20
C GLU A 114 24.14 -11.34 0.29
N ASP A 115 24.98 -12.38 0.17
CA ASP A 115 24.65 -13.57 -0.62
C ASP A 115 23.36 -14.29 -0.14
N VAL A 116 23.13 -14.33 1.19
CA VAL A 116 21.95 -14.97 1.78
C VAL A 116 20.71 -14.10 1.58
N ALA A 117 20.85 -12.78 1.73
CA ALA A 117 19.77 -11.83 1.50
C ALA A 117 19.31 -11.82 0.04
N ILE A 118 20.24 -11.87 -0.92
CA ILE A 118 19.93 -11.96 -2.35
C ILE A 118 19.14 -13.24 -2.65
N LEU A 119 19.53 -14.38 -2.08
CA LEU A 119 18.82 -15.64 -2.28
C LEU A 119 17.39 -15.59 -1.72
N LEU A 120 17.19 -14.99 -0.54
CA LEU A 120 15.86 -14.77 0.02
C LEU A 120 15.00 -13.89 -0.90
N ALA A 121 15.54 -12.76 -1.37
CA ALA A 121 14.83 -11.85 -2.26
C ALA A 121 14.46 -12.51 -3.60
N GLN A 122 15.38 -13.30 -4.19
CA GLN A 122 15.15 -14.01 -5.45
C GLN A 122 14.09 -15.12 -5.35
N GLU A 123 13.97 -15.76 -4.19
CA GLU A 123 12.92 -16.74 -3.91
C GLU A 123 11.56 -16.08 -3.59
N GLY A 124 11.51 -14.75 -3.61
CA GLY A 124 10.28 -13.97 -3.47
C GLY A 124 9.91 -13.62 -2.04
N PHE A 125 10.84 -13.77 -1.08
CA PHE A 125 10.62 -13.26 0.27
C PHE A 125 10.77 -11.74 0.24
N THR A 126 9.72 -11.02 0.62
CA THR A 126 9.69 -9.55 0.63
C THR A 126 9.66 -8.98 2.04
N THR A 127 9.30 -9.78 3.04
CA THR A 127 9.09 -9.33 4.42
C THR A 127 9.74 -10.27 5.45
N ILE A 128 10.00 -9.74 6.65
CA ILE A 128 10.65 -10.47 7.75
C ILE A 128 9.68 -11.51 8.33
N GLU A 129 8.38 -11.22 8.32
CA GLU A 129 7.29 -12.08 8.76
C GLU A 129 7.24 -13.36 7.93
N GLN A 130 7.40 -13.24 6.61
CA GLN A 130 7.48 -14.41 5.74
C GLN A 130 8.65 -15.30 6.15
N VAL A 131 9.84 -14.73 6.38
CA VAL A 131 11.01 -15.50 6.84
C VAL A 131 10.74 -16.16 8.21
N ALA A 132 10.08 -15.45 9.14
CA ALA A 132 9.80 -15.95 10.49
C ALA A 132 8.77 -17.09 10.55
N TYR A 133 7.76 -17.08 9.66
CA TYR A 133 6.56 -17.93 9.79
C TYR A 133 6.35 -18.92 8.65
N VAL A 134 6.99 -18.77 7.49
CA VAL A 134 6.90 -19.74 6.39
C VAL A 134 7.39 -21.12 6.86
N PRO A 135 6.81 -22.23 6.35
CA PRO A 135 7.27 -23.57 6.69
C PRO A 135 8.77 -23.75 6.42
N ILE A 136 9.49 -24.38 7.36
CA ILE A 136 10.95 -24.65 7.25
C ILE A 136 11.28 -25.32 5.91
N SER A 137 10.40 -26.22 5.45
CA SER A 137 10.55 -26.94 4.18
C SER A 137 10.57 -26.06 2.94
N GLU A 138 10.06 -24.82 2.98
CA GLU A 138 10.17 -23.89 1.85
C GLU A 138 11.55 -23.23 1.85
N LEU A 139 12.05 -22.80 3.01
CA LEU A 139 13.39 -22.23 3.15
C LEU A 139 14.50 -23.26 2.87
N GLU A 140 14.28 -24.53 3.20
CA GLU A 140 15.22 -25.62 2.88
C GLU A 140 15.29 -25.96 1.39
N LYS A 141 14.32 -25.53 0.56
CA LYS A 141 14.39 -25.72 -0.89
C LYS A 141 15.37 -24.76 -1.55
N ILE A 142 15.69 -23.65 -0.87
CA ILE A 142 16.61 -22.64 -1.39
C ILE A 142 18.01 -23.25 -1.47
N GLU A 143 18.61 -23.19 -2.66
CA GLU A 143 19.93 -23.77 -2.88
C GLU A 143 20.98 -23.04 -2.02
N GLY A 144 21.71 -23.79 -1.21
CA GLY A 144 22.73 -23.25 -0.30
C GLY A 144 22.26 -23.02 1.14
N PHE A 145 20.97 -23.24 1.44
CA PHE A 145 20.44 -23.13 2.79
C PHE A 145 20.51 -24.49 3.48
N ASP A 146 21.11 -24.53 4.68
CA ASP A 146 21.11 -25.71 5.53
C ASP A 146 20.15 -25.55 6.72
N GLU A 147 19.75 -26.66 7.33
CA GLU A 147 18.81 -26.68 8.46
C GLU A 147 19.26 -25.74 9.60
N LYS A 148 20.56 -25.57 9.79
CA LYS A 148 21.10 -24.68 10.83
C LYS A 148 20.88 -23.22 10.47
N LEU A 149 21.24 -22.81 9.26
CA LEU A 149 21.06 -21.46 8.76
C LEU A 149 19.58 -21.08 8.72
N VAL A 150 18.70 -21.98 8.28
CA VAL A 150 17.25 -21.74 8.25
C VAL A 150 16.71 -21.49 9.66
N ASN A 151 17.10 -22.31 10.64
CA ASN A 151 16.66 -22.09 12.02
C ASN A 151 17.22 -20.78 12.60
N GLU A 152 18.47 -20.45 12.32
CA GLU A 152 19.10 -19.20 12.76
C GLU A 152 18.44 -17.97 12.13
N LEU A 153 18.13 -18.01 10.83
CA LEU A 153 17.38 -16.97 10.13
C LEU A 153 16.01 -16.73 10.77
N ARG A 154 15.30 -17.82 11.08
CA ARG A 154 13.98 -17.75 11.73
C ARG A 154 14.06 -17.17 13.12
N GLU A 155 15.02 -17.62 13.92
CA GLU A 155 15.21 -17.13 15.29
C GLU A 155 15.49 -15.62 15.27
N ARG A 156 16.39 -15.16 14.40
CA ARG A 156 16.68 -13.73 14.24
C ARG A 156 15.48 -12.92 13.76
N ALA A 157 14.72 -13.45 12.79
CA ALA A 157 13.51 -12.80 12.30
C ALA A 157 12.47 -12.66 13.43
N GLN A 158 12.25 -13.72 14.21
CA GLN A 158 11.34 -13.71 15.37
C GLN A 158 11.82 -12.77 16.48
N ASP A 159 13.11 -12.80 16.81
CA ASP A 159 13.70 -11.90 17.80
C ASP A 159 13.53 -10.44 17.38
N LYS A 160 13.72 -10.13 16.09
CA LYS A 160 13.51 -8.78 15.59
C LYS A 160 12.05 -8.35 15.72
N LEU A 161 11.12 -9.19 15.26
CA LEU A 161 9.68 -8.90 15.37
C LEU A 161 9.25 -8.74 16.83
N LEU A 162 9.84 -9.50 17.74
CA LEU A 162 9.60 -9.36 19.17
C LEU A 162 10.16 -8.03 19.70
N ILE A 163 11.38 -7.64 19.32
CA ILE A 163 11.96 -6.35 19.70
C ILE A 163 11.10 -5.20 19.17
N GLU A 164 10.62 -5.31 17.93
CA GLU A 164 9.75 -4.31 17.32
C GLU A 164 8.41 -4.21 18.05
N ALA A 165 7.78 -5.35 18.36
CA ALA A 165 6.57 -5.40 19.17
C ALA A 165 6.78 -4.79 20.56
N ILE A 166 7.87 -5.14 21.25
CA ILE A 166 8.21 -4.56 22.56
C ILE A 166 8.47 -3.07 22.44
N SER A 167 9.19 -2.60 21.42
CA SER A 167 9.43 -1.16 21.22
C SER A 167 8.13 -0.40 20.92
N THR A 168 7.19 -1.05 20.26
CA THR A 168 5.84 -0.51 20.01
C THR A 168 5.04 -0.46 21.32
N GLU A 169 5.18 -1.45 22.20
CA GLU A 169 4.58 -1.44 23.54
C GLU A 169 5.26 -0.44 24.49
N GLU A 170 6.59 -0.30 24.48
CA GLU A 170 7.33 0.67 25.29
C GLU A 170 7.06 2.11 24.85
N THR A 171 6.92 2.36 23.55
CA THR A 171 6.44 3.66 23.06
C THR A 171 5.00 3.92 23.46
N LEU A 172 4.15 2.89 23.57
CA LEU A 172 2.80 3.01 24.15
C LEU A 172 2.81 3.19 25.67
N ASP A 173 3.82 2.73 26.41
CA ASP A 173 3.96 2.96 27.85
C ASP A 173 4.59 4.33 28.16
N GLU A 174 5.52 4.82 27.34
CA GLU A 174 6.17 6.13 27.49
C GLU A 174 5.39 7.28 26.83
N HIS A 175 4.70 7.02 25.72
CA HIS A 175 3.91 7.98 24.94
C HIS A 175 2.46 7.51 24.74
N GLY A 176 1.96 6.66 25.64
CA GLY A 176 0.56 6.24 25.66
C GLY A 176 -0.43 7.39 25.75
N PRO A 177 -1.72 7.13 25.47
CA PRO A 177 -2.73 8.16 25.56
C PRO A 177 -2.80 8.72 26.98
N GLU A 178 -2.63 10.04 27.11
CA GLU A 178 -2.77 10.74 28.38
C GLU A 178 -4.22 10.65 28.90
N GLU A 179 -4.41 10.89 30.20
CA GLU A 179 -5.73 10.81 30.83
C GLU A 179 -6.75 11.75 30.17
N ASP A 180 -6.30 12.87 29.57
CA ASP A 180 -7.18 13.82 28.88
C ASP A 180 -7.78 13.25 27.59
N LEU A 181 -7.03 12.41 26.86
CA LEU A 181 -7.45 11.71 25.66
C LEU A 181 -8.35 10.51 26.00
N LEU A 182 -8.02 9.76 27.06
CA LEU A 182 -8.82 8.64 27.55
C LEU A 182 -10.18 9.05 28.13
N ASN A 183 -10.32 10.31 28.58
CA ASN A 183 -11.55 10.83 29.16
C ASN A 183 -12.55 11.36 28.11
N LEU A 184 -12.21 11.38 26.83
CA LEU A 184 -13.14 11.71 25.75
C LEU A 184 -14.21 10.63 25.62
N LYS A 185 -15.48 11.02 25.46
CA LYS A 185 -16.61 10.07 25.43
C LYS A 185 -16.69 9.31 24.11
N SER A 186 -16.21 9.93 23.03
CA SER A 186 -16.25 9.35 21.69
C SER A 186 -14.99 8.54 21.36
N VAL A 187 -13.99 8.55 22.24
CA VAL A 187 -12.75 7.76 22.10
C VAL A 187 -12.84 6.54 23.01
N ASN A 188 -12.76 5.34 22.43
CA ASN A 188 -12.60 4.12 23.22
C ASN A 188 -11.11 3.89 23.53
N GLU A 189 -10.82 3.01 24.50
CA GLU A 189 -9.45 2.71 24.92
C GLU A 189 -8.57 2.25 23.74
N GLU A 190 -9.09 1.35 22.91
CA GLU A 190 -8.41 0.84 21.71
C GLU A 190 -8.01 1.95 20.71
N LEU A 191 -8.92 2.91 20.46
CA LEU A 191 -8.71 4.04 19.56
C LEU A 191 -7.77 5.08 20.17
N ALA A 192 -7.80 5.29 21.48
CA ALA A 192 -6.82 6.13 22.18
C ALA A 192 -5.40 5.59 22.00
N TYR A 193 -5.22 4.28 22.11
CA TYR A 193 -3.92 3.63 21.85
C TYR A 193 -3.52 3.70 20.38
N SER A 194 -4.46 3.54 19.43
CA SER A 194 -4.18 3.73 18.00
C SER A 194 -3.78 5.17 17.64
N LEU A 195 -4.41 6.16 18.27
CA LEU A 195 -4.02 7.58 18.13
C LEU A 195 -2.63 7.84 18.72
N ALA A 196 -2.34 7.28 19.90
CA ALA A 196 -1.04 7.42 20.56
C ALA A 196 0.11 6.82 19.73
N ARG A 197 -0.12 5.68 19.07
CA ARG A 197 0.84 5.09 18.10
C ARG A 197 1.19 6.04 16.95
N ASN A 198 0.24 6.87 16.54
CA ASN A 198 0.43 7.90 15.52
C ASN A 198 0.97 9.23 16.09
N GLY A 199 1.48 9.22 17.32
CA GLY A 199 2.06 10.39 17.99
C GLY A 199 1.03 11.36 18.59
N ILE A 200 -0.26 11.02 18.51
CA ILE A 200 -1.39 11.79 19.05
C ILE A 200 -1.71 11.23 20.45
N ASN A 201 -0.91 11.62 21.43
CA ASN A 201 -1.03 11.11 22.79
C ASN A 201 -1.83 12.04 23.73
N THR A 202 -2.20 13.25 23.31
CA THR A 202 -2.98 14.20 24.13
C THR A 202 -4.23 14.67 23.40
N ARG A 203 -5.20 15.18 24.16
CA ARG A 203 -6.41 15.80 23.60
C ARG A 203 -6.06 17.02 22.75
N GLU A 204 -5.05 17.80 23.13
CA GLU A 204 -4.60 18.97 22.35
C GLU A 204 -4.07 18.56 20.97
N LYS A 205 -3.22 17.52 20.91
CA LYS A 205 -2.70 17.03 19.64
C LYS A 205 -3.81 16.48 18.74
N LEU A 206 -4.83 15.84 19.32
CA LEU A 206 -6.00 15.39 18.58
C LEU A 206 -6.82 16.58 18.03
N ALA A 207 -6.94 17.67 18.80
CA ALA A 207 -7.65 18.87 18.37
C ALA A 207 -6.95 19.59 17.20
N GLU A 208 -5.63 19.45 17.07
CA GLU A 208 -4.83 20.00 15.97
C GLU A 208 -4.95 19.21 14.66
N GLN A 209 -5.42 17.96 14.69
CA GLN A 209 -5.54 17.12 13.49
C GLN A 209 -6.70 17.54 12.59
N SER A 210 -6.60 17.12 11.33
CA SER A 210 -7.66 17.15 10.33
C SER A 210 -8.28 15.77 10.13
N VAL A 211 -9.48 15.73 9.53
CA VAL A 211 -10.17 14.47 9.25
C VAL A 211 -9.33 13.59 8.31
N ASP A 212 -8.71 14.20 7.29
CA ASP A 212 -7.88 13.49 6.30
C ASP A 212 -6.67 12.80 6.94
N GLU A 213 -6.06 13.40 7.96
CA GLU A 213 -4.90 12.83 8.68
C GLU A 213 -5.28 11.64 9.58
N LEU A 214 -6.55 11.53 9.98
CA LEU A 214 -7.03 10.47 10.86
C LEU A 214 -7.65 9.29 10.10
N ILE A 215 -8.01 9.45 8.82
CA ILE A 215 -8.59 8.35 8.01
C ILE A 215 -7.57 7.23 7.76
N ASP A 216 -6.27 7.55 7.77
CA ASP A 216 -5.19 6.58 7.56
C ASP A 216 -4.93 5.68 8.78
N ILE A 217 -5.61 5.92 9.91
CA ILE A 217 -5.45 5.14 11.15
C ILE A 217 -6.52 4.04 11.21
N ASP A 218 -6.06 2.81 11.47
CA ASP A 218 -6.93 1.64 11.62
C ASP A 218 -8.05 1.86 12.63
N GLY A 219 -9.29 1.70 12.17
CA GLY A 219 -10.51 1.80 12.98
C GLY A 219 -11.18 3.19 12.97
N LEU A 220 -10.64 4.18 12.26
CA LEU A 220 -11.26 5.48 12.06
C LEU A 220 -11.98 5.56 10.71
N ASN A 221 -13.17 6.17 10.72
CA ASN A 221 -13.87 6.58 9.51
C ASN A 221 -14.09 8.11 9.56
N GLU A 222 -14.46 8.72 8.45
CA GLU A 222 -14.67 10.18 8.36
C GLU A 222 -15.61 10.73 9.44
N GLU A 223 -16.67 9.99 9.77
CA GLU A 223 -17.68 10.40 10.75
C GLU A 223 -17.11 10.41 12.18
N ILE A 224 -16.44 9.33 12.59
CA ILE A 224 -15.83 9.20 13.92
C ILE A 224 -14.64 10.17 14.05
N ALA A 225 -13.81 10.30 13.02
CA ALA A 225 -12.69 11.25 13.00
C ALA A 225 -13.17 12.69 13.20
N ALA A 226 -14.25 13.09 12.52
CA ALA A 226 -14.84 14.42 12.70
C ALA A 226 -15.42 14.60 14.12
N GLU A 227 -16.06 13.57 14.67
CA GLU A 227 -16.66 13.60 16.02
C GLU A 227 -15.58 13.77 17.10
N ILE A 228 -14.52 12.95 17.09
CA ILE A 228 -13.46 13.01 18.10
C ILE A 228 -12.63 14.30 18.00
N ILE A 229 -12.39 14.84 16.80
CA ILE A 229 -11.71 16.14 16.62
C ILE A 229 -12.56 17.27 17.20
N MET A 230 -13.87 17.27 16.94
CA MET A 230 -14.76 18.30 17.50
C MET A 230 -14.84 18.22 19.02
N GLU A 231 -14.93 17.02 19.59
CA GLU A 231 -14.91 16.82 21.04
C GLU A 231 -13.57 17.28 21.65
N ALA A 232 -12.46 16.95 21.00
CA ALA A 232 -11.14 17.41 21.42
C ALA A 232 -11.03 18.95 21.45
N ARG A 233 -11.57 19.62 20.42
CA ARG A 233 -11.59 21.09 20.29
C ARG A 233 -12.53 21.82 21.24
N GLU A 234 -13.40 21.14 21.98
CA GLU A 234 -14.26 21.79 22.98
C GLU A 234 -13.48 22.63 24.00
N ILE A 235 -12.23 22.26 24.32
CA ILE A 235 -11.35 23.06 25.21
C ILE A 235 -11.15 24.49 24.68
N TRP A 236 -10.95 24.66 23.37
CA TRP A 236 -10.71 25.97 22.77
C TRP A 236 -11.95 26.86 22.86
N PHE A 237 -13.15 26.25 22.83
CA PHE A 237 -14.42 26.97 23.00
C PHE A 237 -14.74 27.29 24.48
N GLU A 238 -14.15 26.57 25.43
CA GLU A 238 -14.25 26.87 26.86
C GLU A 238 -13.28 27.99 27.29
N GLU A 239 -12.10 28.09 26.68
CA GLU A 239 -11.13 29.17 26.94
C GLU A 239 -11.58 30.53 26.39
N ASP A 240 -12.24 30.57 25.23
CA ASP A 240 -12.79 31.80 24.64
C ASP A 240 -13.98 32.41 25.44
N ASN A 241 -14.53 31.67 26.42
CA ASN A 241 -15.65 32.10 27.25
C ASN A 241 -15.25 32.55 28.68
N LYS A 242 -13.94 32.68 28.98
CA LYS A 242 -13.41 33.25 30.23
C LYS A 242 -12.75 34.61 30.02
#